data_AF-A0A3N5U903-F1
#
_entry.id   AF-A0A3N5U903-F1
#
_cell.length_a   1.000
_cell.length_b   1.000
_cell.length_c   1.000
_cell.angle_alpha   90.00
_cell.angle_beta   90.00
_cell.angle_gamma   90.00
#
_symmetry.space_group_name_H-M   'P 1'
#
loop_
_entity.id
_entity.type
_entity.pdbx_description
1 polymer ?
#
loop_
_entity_poly.entity_id
_entity_poly.type
_entity_poly.pdbx_seq_one_letter_code
_entity_poly.pdbx_strand_id
1 'polypeptide(L)'
;VTDGVESAIRQAKQAAGDKDVAICTASILRQCLNAGLLDEIHIDVAPLLLGKGVRLFDHLEFKPTELERIRVIEAPGVTHLGFRLVKERRS
;
A
#
# COMPACT_ATOMS: atom_id res chain seq x y z
N VAL A 1 -20.81 -2.04 -2.36
CA VAL A 1 -19.78 -2.27 -3.41
C VAL A 1 -19.63 -3.77 -3.57
N THR A 2 -20.19 -4.36 -4.63
CA THR A 2 -20.25 -5.82 -4.84
C THR A 2 -19.32 -6.31 -5.95
N ASP A 3 -18.69 -5.41 -6.69
CA ASP A 3 -18.00 -5.72 -7.95
C ASP A 3 -16.48 -5.78 -7.78
N GLY A 4 -16.00 -6.13 -6.58
CA GLY A 4 -14.58 -6.29 -6.28
C GLY A 4 -13.80 -5.00 -5.99
N VAL A 5 -12.50 -5.17 -5.72
CA VAL A 5 -11.60 -4.09 -5.24
C VAL A 5 -11.41 -2.98 -6.27
N GLU A 6 -11.33 -3.31 -7.56
CA GLU A 6 -11.14 -2.35 -8.64
C GLU A 6 -12.31 -1.36 -8.73
N SER A 7 -13.54 -1.87 -8.65
CA SER A 7 -14.76 -1.05 -8.62
C SER A 7 -14.78 -0.15 -7.38
N ALA A 8 -14.38 -0.68 -6.21
CA ALA A 8 -14.29 0.08 -4.97
C ALA A 8 -13.29 1.24 -5.08
N ILE A 9 -12.09 0.98 -5.58
CA ILE A 9 -11.04 1.99 -5.73
C ILE A 9 -11.45 3.04 -6.76
N ARG A 10 -12.06 2.64 -7.89
CA ARG A 10 -12.57 3.59 -8.89
C ARG A 10 -13.62 4.53 -8.30
N GLN A 11 -14.59 4.00 -7.57
CA GLN A 11 -15.62 4.81 -6.91
C GLN A 11 -15.02 5.72 -5.84
N ALA A 12 -14.05 5.23 -5.06
CA ALA A 12 -13.34 6.03 -4.07
C ALA A 12 -12.58 7.19 -4.72
N LYS A 13 -11.88 6.95 -5.84
CA LYS A 13 -11.18 8.00 -6.60
C LYS A 13 -12.16 9.04 -7.15
N GLN A 14 -13.30 8.61 -7.70
CA GLN A 14 -14.35 9.53 -8.15
C GLN A 14 -14.89 10.40 -7.01
N ALA A 15 -15.12 9.83 -5.83
CA ALA A 15 -15.60 10.57 -4.67
C ALA A 15 -14.52 11.50 -4.07
N ALA A 16 -13.24 11.12 -4.16
CA ALA A 16 -12.13 11.90 -3.64
C ALA A 16 -11.78 13.13 -4.49
N GLY A 17 -12.04 13.07 -5.81
CA GLY A 17 -11.65 14.12 -6.75
C GLY A 17 -10.13 14.22 -6.83
N ASP A 18 -9.58 15.39 -6.52
CA ASP A 18 -8.14 15.65 -6.55
C ASP A 18 -7.39 15.19 -5.27
N LYS A 19 -8.08 14.51 -4.35
CA LYS A 19 -7.50 14.02 -3.10
C LYS A 19 -7.04 12.57 -3.21
N ASP A 20 -6.17 12.18 -2.27
CA ASP A 20 -5.70 10.80 -2.17
C ASP A 20 -6.77 9.85 -1.62
N VAL A 21 -6.71 8.59 -2.08
CA VAL A 21 -7.48 7.48 -1.53
C VAL A 21 -6.55 6.61 -0.70
N ALA A 22 -6.77 6.56 0.61
CA ALA A 22 -5.96 5.76 1.53
C ALA A 22 -6.58 4.37 1.76
N ILE A 23 -5.71 3.35 1.83
CA ILE A 23 -6.09 1.97 2.17
C ILE A 23 -5.46 1.63 3.51
N CYS A 24 -6.29 1.35 4.51
CA CYS A 24 -5.82 1.13 5.89
C CYS A 24 -5.88 -0.33 6.35
N THR A 25 -6.21 -1.29 5.48
CA THR A 25 -6.32 -2.72 5.84
C THR A 25 -5.38 -3.58 5.00
N ALA A 26 -4.77 -4.58 5.64
CA ALA A 26 -3.85 -5.50 4.98
C ALA A 26 -4.50 -6.31 3.84
N SER A 27 -5.77 -6.70 3.99
CA SER A 27 -6.49 -7.46 2.94
C SER A 27 -6.64 -6.65 1.65
N ILE A 28 -7.14 -5.42 1.76
CA ILE A 28 -7.35 -4.56 0.58
C ILE A 28 -6.01 -4.11 0.00
N LEU A 29 -5.01 -3.83 0.85
CA LEU A 29 -3.66 -3.50 0.38
C LEU A 29 -3.07 -4.61 -0.49
N ARG A 30 -3.17 -5.87 -0.07
CA ARG A 30 -2.70 -7.03 -0.85
C ARG A 30 -3.44 -7.18 -2.18
N GLN A 31 -4.77 -7.01 -2.16
CA GLN A 31 -5.57 -7.04 -3.39
C GLN A 31 -5.18 -5.92 -4.36
N CYS A 32 -4.97 -4.70 -3.85
CA CYS A 32 -4.53 -3.56 -4.67
C CYS A 32 -3.10 -3.73 -5.19
N LEU A 33 -2.20 -4.32 -4.42
CA LEU A 33 -0.85 -4.67 -4.88
C LEU A 33 -0.91 -5.69 -6.03
N ASN A 34 -1.65 -6.79 -5.85
CA ASN A 34 -1.78 -7.83 -6.87
C ASN A 34 -2.48 -7.31 -8.15
N ALA A 35 -3.41 -6.36 -8.01
CA ALA A 35 -4.08 -5.70 -9.13
C ALA A 35 -3.29 -4.52 -9.74
N GLY A 36 -2.10 -4.18 -9.21
CA GLY A 36 -1.29 -3.05 -9.69
C GLY A 36 -1.95 -1.67 -9.52
N LEU A 37 -2.87 -1.55 -8.54
CA LEU A 37 -3.65 -0.33 -8.28
C LEU A 37 -2.98 0.63 -7.28
N LEU A 38 -1.87 0.21 -6.67
CA LEU A 38 -1.18 0.96 -5.63
C LEU A 38 -0.06 1.82 -6.23
N ASP A 39 0.00 3.09 -5.81
CA ASP A 39 1.01 4.05 -6.26
C ASP A 39 2.08 4.30 -5.18
N GLU A 40 1.67 4.37 -3.92
CA GLU A 40 2.54 4.61 -2.75
C GLU A 40 2.18 3.67 -1.58
N ILE A 41 3.20 3.37 -0.76
CA ILE A 41 3.08 2.59 0.48
C ILE A 41 3.68 3.41 1.63
N HIS A 42 2.90 3.59 2.69
CA HIS A 42 3.35 4.18 3.94
C HIS A 42 3.36 3.11 5.03
N ILE A 43 4.50 2.92 5.71
CA ILE A 43 4.73 1.87 6.72
C ILE A 43 5.25 2.53 7.99
N ASP A 44 4.58 2.24 9.10
CA ASP A 44 4.99 2.65 10.42
C ASP A 44 5.62 1.46 11.15
N VAL A 45 6.93 1.55 11.40
CA VAL A 45 7.69 0.49 12.07
C VAL A 45 7.86 0.85 13.54
N ALA A 46 7.16 0.12 14.41
CA ALA A 46 7.39 0.16 15.85
C ALA A 46 8.55 -0.78 16.24
N PRO A 47 9.38 -0.46 17.25
CA PRO A 47 10.46 -1.32 17.73
C PRO A 47 9.93 -2.47 18.60
N LEU A 48 9.01 -3.27 18.05
CA LEU A 48 8.33 -4.37 18.75
C LEU A 48 8.16 -5.58 17.83
N LEU A 49 8.57 -6.75 18.31
CA LEU A 49 8.29 -8.03 17.65
C LEU A 49 7.03 -8.65 18.24
N LEU A 50 5.95 -8.69 17.46
CA LEU A 50 4.65 -9.20 17.89
C LEU A 50 4.54 -10.74 17.89
N GLY A 51 5.44 -11.44 17.18
CA GLY A 51 5.44 -12.90 17.03
C GLY A 51 4.34 -13.47 16.12
N LYS A 52 3.08 -13.02 16.28
CA LYS A 52 1.92 -13.43 15.46
C LYS A 52 0.97 -12.25 15.19
N GLY A 53 0.15 -12.37 14.16
CA GLY A 53 -0.85 -11.36 13.81
C GLY A 53 -1.19 -11.36 12.33
N VAL A 54 -1.89 -10.32 11.88
CA VAL A 54 -2.19 -10.09 10.47
C VAL A 54 -0.92 -9.62 9.76
N ARG A 55 -0.43 -10.42 8.81
CA ARG A 55 0.73 -10.07 7.98
C ARG A 55 0.30 -9.03 6.94
N LEU A 56 1.04 -7.92 6.88
CA LEU A 56 0.80 -6.87 5.87
C LEU A 56 1.13 -7.37 4.46
N PHE A 57 2.29 -8.04 4.33
CA PHE A 57 2.79 -8.64 3.10
C PHE A 57 2.71 -10.16 3.23
N ASP A 58 1.73 -10.76 2.56
CA ASP A 58 1.47 -12.18 2.58
C ASP A 58 0.68 -12.55 1.32
N HIS A 59 0.92 -13.74 0.76
CA HIS A 59 0.27 -14.21 -0.48
C HIS A 59 0.30 -13.18 -1.63
N LEU A 60 1.47 -12.59 -1.86
CA LEU A 60 1.68 -11.62 -2.94
C LEU A 60 1.95 -12.37 -4.25
N GLU A 61 1.18 -12.04 -5.30
CA GLU A 61 1.23 -12.71 -6.60
C GLU A 61 1.81 -11.82 -7.71
N PHE A 62 2.35 -10.66 -7.35
CA PHE A 62 2.97 -9.72 -8.29
C PHE A 62 4.49 -9.94 -8.40
N LYS A 63 5.07 -9.46 -9.51
CA LYS A 63 6.52 -9.57 -9.76
C LYS A 63 7.32 -8.71 -8.77
N PRO A 64 8.57 -9.08 -8.44
CA PRO A 64 9.47 -8.19 -7.71
C PRO A 64 9.44 -6.78 -8.32
N THR A 65 9.12 -5.79 -7.49
CA THR A 65 8.95 -4.39 -7.90
C THR A 65 9.85 -3.54 -7.03
N GLU A 66 10.63 -2.67 -7.66
CA GLU A 66 11.47 -1.72 -6.94
C GLU A 66 10.62 -0.63 -6.27
N LEU A 67 11.07 -0.21 -5.09
CA LEU A 67 10.44 0.86 -4.32
C LEU A 67 11.40 2.04 -4.24
N GLU A 68 10.94 3.20 -4.70
CA GLU A 68 11.63 4.47 -4.48
C GLU A 68 11.27 4.97 -3.08
N ARG A 69 12.27 5.19 -2.23
CA ARG A 69 12.05 5.77 -0.90
C ARG A 69 11.81 7.27 -1.03
N ILE A 70 10.59 7.71 -0.67
CA ILE A 70 10.17 9.11 -0.75
C ILE A 70 10.14 9.81 0.62
N ARG A 71 10.09 9.04 1.71
CA ARG A 71 10.03 9.60 3.07
C ARG A 71 10.66 8.67 4.10
N VAL A 72 11.39 9.25 5.05
CA VAL A 72 11.79 8.63 6.31
C VAL A 72 11.65 9.67 7.40
N ILE A 73 10.88 9.37 8.44
CA ILE A 73 10.78 10.21 9.64
C ILE A 73 10.95 9.34 10.87
N GLU A 74 11.93 9.67 11.67
CA GLU A 74 12.11 9.09 13.00
C GLU A 74 11.28 9.88 14.01
N ALA A 75 10.48 9.17 14.80
CA ALA A 75 9.71 9.74 15.89
C ALA A 75 9.82 8.82 17.13
N PRO A 76 9.53 9.33 18.34
CA PRO A 76 9.56 8.50 19.53
C PRO A 76 8.68 7.25 19.39
N GLY A 77 9.31 6.06 19.41
CA GLY A 77 8.62 4.77 19.33
C GLY A 77 8.17 4.32 17.94
N VAL A 78 8.48 5.05 16.87
CA VAL A 78 8.10 4.67 15.51
C VAL A 78 9.03 5.27 14.45
N THR A 79 9.28 4.52 13.37
CA THR A 79 9.86 5.06 12.13
C THR A 79 8.80 5.05 11.05
N HIS A 80 8.46 6.23 10.53
CA HIS A 80 7.54 6.39 9.40
C HIS A 80 8.32 6.29 8.09
N LEU A 81 7.95 5.34 7.25
CA LEU A 81 8.56 5.08 5.95
C LEU A 81 7.54 5.31 4.85
N GLY A 82 7.90 6.07 3.81
CA GLY A 82 7.10 6.25 2.62
C GLY A 82 7.86 5.78 1.38
N PHE A 83 7.18 5.00 0.55
CA PHE A 83 7.72 4.43 -0.68
C PHE A 83 6.77 4.67 -1.85
N ARG A 84 7.34 4.90 -3.04
CA ARG A 84 6.63 4.90 -4.31
C ARG A 84 6.96 3.63 -5.09
N LEU A 85 5.96 3.01 -5.71
CA LEU A 85 6.19 1.86 -6.58
C LEU A 85 6.79 2.31 -7.91
N VAL A 86 7.93 1.75 -8.28
CA VAL A 86 8.54 2.00 -9.61
C VAL A 86 7.80 1.15 -10.64
N LYS A 87 6.95 1.80 -11.44
CA LYS A 87 6.27 1.12 -12.55
C LYS A 87 7.26 0.94 -13.69
N GLU A 88 7.48 -0.31 -14.12
CA GLU A 88 8.23 -0.57 -15.36
C GLU A 88 7.60 0.22 -16.50
N ARG A 89 8.41 0.93 -17.30
CA ARG A 89 7.92 1.52 -18.55
C ARG A 89 7.35 0.37 -19.38
N ARG A 90 6.06 0.41 -19.71
CA ARG A 90 5.51 -0.41 -20.79
C ARG A 90 6.28 -0.01 -22.06
N SER A 91 7.18 -0.89 -22.51
CA SER A 91 7.68 -0.90 -23.88
C SER A 91 6.56 -1.25 -24.85
#